data_AF-A0A8T3NQX8-F1
#
_entry.id   AF-A0A8T3NQX8-F1
#
_cell.length_a   1.000
_cell.length_b   1.000
_cell.length_c   1.000
_cell.angle_alpha   90.00
_cell.angle_beta   90.00
_cell.angle_gamma   90.00
#
_symmetry.space_group_name_H-M   'P 1'
#
loop_
_entity.id
_entity.type
_entity.pdbx_description
1 polymer ?
#
loop_
_entity_poly.entity_id
_entity_poly.type
_entity_poly.pdbx_seq_one_letter_code
_entity_poly.pdbx_strand_id
1 'polypeptide(L)'
;MKLAIVGKGGSGKTTTAGVIARLLARQGLDVVALDCDANPNLGISLGLGPEETERLVGIRQALDDGEEEHAPSADELLTRFGAPAPDGVRLAVVTRIDRPNPG
;
A
#
# COMPACT_ATOMS: atom_id res chain seq x y z
N MET A 1 12.17 -9.63 2.68
CA MET A 1 11.46 -10.47 1.68
C MET A 1 10.55 -9.58 0.86
N LYS A 2 10.29 -9.90 -0.41
CA LYS A 2 9.33 -9.15 -1.27
C LYS A 2 8.34 -10.15 -1.89
N LEU A 3 7.04 -9.88 -1.80
CA LEU A 3 5.98 -10.73 -2.35
C LEU A 3 5.08 -9.88 -3.25
N ALA A 4 4.86 -10.36 -4.47
CA ALA A 4 3.91 -9.77 -5.41
C ALA A 4 2.74 -10.73 -5.63
N ILE A 5 1.51 -10.25 -5.41
CA ILE A 5 0.28 -11.01 -5.63
C ILE A 5 -0.33 -10.56 -6.96
N VAL A 6 -0.37 -11.46 -7.95
CA VAL A 6 -0.85 -11.17 -9.31
C VAL A 6 -1.99 -12.11 -9.73
N GLY A 7 -2.79 -11.70 -10.72
CA GLY A 7 -3.97 -12.46 -11.14
C GLY A 7 -5.07 -11.60 -11.77
N LYS A 8 -6.03 -12.27 -12.42
CA LYS A 8 -7.17 -11.62 -13.10
C LYS A 8 -8.05 -10.79 -12.16
N GLY A 9 -8.89 -9.92 -12.71
CA GLY A 9 -9.96 -9.24 -11.96
C GLY A 9 -10.86 -10.26 -11.23
N GLY A 10 -11.21 -9.99 -9.97
CA GLY A 10 -12.06 -10.87 -9.16
C GLY A 10 -11.44 -12.17 -8.66
N SER A 11 -10.13 -12.40 -8.84
CA SER A 11 -9.44 -13.61 -8.35
C SER A 11 -9.13 -13.64 -6.85
N GLY A 12 -9.49 -12.59 -6.10
CA GLY A 12 -9.26 -12.51 -4.65
C GLY A 12 -7.85 -12.07 -4.24
N LYS A 13 -7.12 -11.38 -5.12
CA LYS A 13 -5.75 -10.87 -4.86
C LYS A 13 -5.67 -10.02 -3.60
N THR A 14 -6.47 -8.97 -3.53
CA THR A 14 -6.47 -7.99 -2.44
C THR A 14 -6.79 -8.65 -1.10
N THR A 15 -7.77 -9.58 -1.10
CA THR A 15 -8.11 -10.39 0.07
C THR A 15 -6.94 -11.27 0.50
N THR A 16 -6.31 -11.97 -0.45
CA THR A 16 -5.17 -12.86 -0.19
C THR A 16 -3.96 -12.06 0.32
N ALA A 17 -3.68 -10.91 -0.28
CA ALA A 17 -2.62 -10.00 0.14
C ALA A 17 -2.84 -9.52 1.58
N GLY A 18 -4.07 -9.12 1.93
CA GLY A 18 -4.41 -8.70 3.30
C GLY A 18 -4.24 -9.83 4.32
N VAL A 19 -4.69 -11.05 3.99
CA VAL A 19 -4.51 -12.21 4.87
C VAL A 19 -3.03 -12.54 5.09
N ILE A 20 -2.24 -12.60 4.01
CA ILE A 20 -0.80 -12.89 4.11
C ILE A 20 -0.09 -11.80 4.92
N ALA A 21 -0.37 -10.52 4.66
CA ALA A 21 0.25 -9.42 5.36
C ALA A 21 -0.01 -9.50 6.88
N ARG A 22 -1.27 -9.71 7.29
CA ARG A 22 -1.64 -9.84 8.70
C ARG A 22 -1.02 -11.08 9.35
N LEU A 23 -0.97 -12.21 8.66
CA LEU A 23 -0.35 -13.43 9.18
C LEU A 23 1.15 -13.25 9.42
N LEU A 24 1.87 -12.64 8.47
CA LEU A 24 3.30 -12.37 8.62
C LEU A 24 3.57 -11.36 9.75
N ALA A 25 2.75 -10.31 9.87
CA ALA A 25 2.91 -9.32 10.93
C ALA A 25 2.67 -9.94 12.32
N ARG A 26 1.65 -10.81 12.46
CA ARG A 26 1.39 -11.58 13.70
C ARG A 26 2.52 -12.53 14.08
N GLN A 27 3.36 -12.93 13.13
CA GLN A 27 4.57 -13.72 13.40
C GLN A 27 5.75 -12.87 13.87
N GLY A 28 5.56 -11.56 14.07
CA GLY A 28 6.59 -10.63 14.52
C GLY A 28 7.48 -10.11 13.39
N LEU A 29 7.06 -10.26 12.13
CA LEU A 29 7.77 -9.70 10.99
C LEU A 29 7.35 -8.24 10.76
N ASP A 30 8.30 -7.39 10.39
CA ASP A 30 8.01 -6.05 9.92
C ASP A 30 7.37 -6.12 8.53
N VAL A 31 6.07 -5.84 8.45
CA VAL A 31 5.29 -5.95 7.22
C VAL A 31 4.85 -4.57 6.72
N VAL A 32 5.27 -4.29 5.50
CA VAL A 32 4.74 -3.19 4.69
C VAL A 32 3.85 -3.80 3.60
N ALA A 33 2.58 -3.41 3.59
CA ALA A 33 1.63 -3.73 2.55
C ALA A 33 1.54 -2.55 1.57
N LEU A 34 1.77 -2.82 0.29
CA LEU A 34 1.66 -1.83 -0.79
C LEU A 34 0.40 -2.14 -1.60
N ASP A 35 -0.52 -1.18 -1.67
CA ASP A 35 -1.67 -1.26 -2.58
C ASP A 35 -1.35 -0.50 -3.86
N CYS A 36 -1.22 -1.24 -4.96
CA CYS A 36 -0.93 -0.71 -6.29
C CYS A 36 -2.12 -0.91 -7.25
N ASP A 37 -3.31 -1.28 -6.76
CA ASP A 37 -4.50 -1.43 -7.61
C ASP A 37 -5.06 -0.04 -8.00
N ALA A 38 -5.61 0.07 -9.22
CA ALA A 38 -6.23 1.32 -9.70
C ALA A 38 -7.44 1.77 -8.86
N ASN A 39 -8.07 0.83 -8.15
CA ASN A 39 -9.09 1.09 -7.14
C ASN A 39 -8.60 0.46 -5.81
N PRO A 40 -7.88 1.21 -4.97
CA PRO A 40 -7.25 0.69 -3.77
C PRO A 40 -8.28 0.18 -2.76
N ASN A 41 -8.17 -1.08 -2.36
CA ASN A 41 -9.12 -1.74 -1.44
C ASN A 41 -8.42 -2.59 -0.37
N LEU A 42 -7.09 -2.53 -0.30
CA LEU A 42 -6.30 -3.30 0.65
C LEU A 42 -6.51 -2.81 2.08
N GLY A 43 -6.70 -1.50 2.29
CA GLY A 43 -7.01 -0.94 3.62
C GLY A 43 -8.27 -1.53 4.21
N ILE A 44 -9.35 -1.63 3.43
CA ILE A 44 -10.60 -2.29 3.83
C ILE A 44 -10.33 -3.76 4.15
N SER A 45 -9.58 -4.46 3.29
CA SER A 45 -9.24 -5.89 3.50
C SER A 45 -8.40 -6.14 4.76
N LEU A 46 -7.54 -5.19 5.13
CA LEU A 46 -6.74 -5.24 6.36
C LEU A 46 -7.56 -4.92 7.61
N GLY A 47 -8.67 -4.18 7.47
CA GLY A 47 -9.52 -3.73 8.57
C GLY A 47 -9.28 -2.29 9.01
N LEU A 48 -8.68 -1.45 8.16
CA LEU A 48 -8.56 0.00 8.40
C LEU A 48 -9.91 0.73 8.44
N GLY A 49 -10.88 0.19 7.70
CA GLY A 49 -12.16 0.82 7.44
C GLY A 49 -12.14 1.69 6.17
N PRO A 50 -13.33 2.04 5.65
CA PRO A 50 -13.47 2.79 4.40
C PRO A 50 -12.94 4.23 4.52
N GLU A 51 -13.25 4.94 5.61
CA GLU A 51 -12.86 6.34 5.80
C GLU A 51 -11.33 6.55 5.75
N GLU A 52 -10.58 5.77 6.52
CA GLU A 52 -9.12 5.88 6.52
C GLU A 52 -8.51 5.39 5.20
N THR A 53 -9.12 4.39 4.57
CA THR A 53 -8.69 3.95 3.23
C THR A 53 -8.88 5.07 2.21
N GLU A 54 -10.03 5.74 2.20
CA GLU A 54 -10.31 6.88 1.34
C GLU A 54 -9.38 8.06 1.62
N ARG A 55 -9.06 8.33 2.89
CA ARG A 55 -8.07 9.35 3.27
C ARG A 55 -6.71 9.08 2.62
N LEU A 56 -6.23 7.84 2.67
CA LEU A 56 -4.95 7.46 2.06
C LEU A 56 -4.98 7.58 0.53
N VAL A 57 -6.10 7.22 -0.10
CA VAL A 57 -6.30 7.40 -1.54
C VAL A 57 -6.28 8.89 -1.91
N GLY A 58 -6.96 9.74 -1.15
CA GLY A 58 -6.99 11.18 -1.37
C GLY A 58 -5.61 11.84 -1.22
N ILE A 59 -4.84 11.45 -0.20
CA ILE A 59 -3.45 11.89 -0.03
C ILE A 59 -2.61 11.49 -1.24
N ARG A 60 -2.79 10.26 -1.74
CA ARG A 60 -2.04 9.77 -2.90
C ARG A 60 -2.38 10.55 -4.18
N GLN A 61 -3.66 10.82 -4.42
CA GLN A 61 -4.14 11.57 -5.59
C GLN A 61 -3.60 12.99 -5.60
N ALA A 62 -3.64 13.69 -4.47
CA ALA A 62 -3.07 15.03 -4.35
C ALA A 62 -1.57 15.10 -4.68
N LEU A 63 -0.83 13.99 -4.49
CA LEU A 63 0.58 13.88 -4.87
C LEU A 63 0.76 13.62 -6.36
N ASP A 64 -0.13 12.85 -6.99
CA ASP A 64 -0.11 12.63 -8.45
C ASP A 64 -0.44 13.91 -9.23
N ASP A 65 -1.24 14.80 -8.66
CA ASP A 65 -1.57 16.11 -9.23
C ASP A 65 -0.44 17.16 -9.05
N GLY A 66 0.56 16.86 -8.21
CA GLY A 66 1.71 17.73 -7.98
C GLY A 66 2.87 17.46 -8.95
N GLU A 67 3.55 18.50 -9.41
CA GLU A 67 4.80 18.37 -10.17
C GLU A 67 5.96 18.05 -9.22
N GLU A 68 6.15 16.77 -8.86
CA GLU A 68 7.32 16.32 -8.11
C GLU A 68 8.44 15.92 -9.10
N GLU A 69 9.57 16.63 -9.08
CA GLU A 69 10.72 16.40 -9.98
C GLU A 69 11.47 15.08 -9.69
N HIS A 70 11.25 14.45 -8.53
CA HIS A 70 11.95 13.23 -8.11
C HIS A 70 11.03 12.24 -7.41
N ALA A 71 11.17 10.95 -7.74
CA ALA A 71 10.47 9.89 -7.02
C ALA A 71 11.00 9.79 -5.58
N PRO A 72 10.15 9.90 -4.54
CA PRO A 72 10.57 9.76 -3.14
C PRO A 72 11.14 8.38 -2.85
N SER A 73 12.04 8.30 -1.86
CA SER A 73 12.60 7.02 -1.42
C SER A 73 11.50 6.13 -0.81
N ALA A 74 11.73 4.80 -0.75
CA ALA A 74 10.77 3.89 -0.14
C ALA A 74 10.47 4.23 1.33
N ASP A 75 11.48 4.63 2.10
CA ASP A 75 11.31 5.05 3.49
C ASP A 75 10.54 6.36 3.61
N GLU A 76 10.78 7.31 2.70
CA GLU A 76 10.04 8.56 2.64
C GLU A 76 8.58 8.34 2.26
N LEU A 77 8.32 7.46 1.28
CA LEU A 77 6.97 7.05 0.92
C LEU A 77 6.24 6.45 2.12
N LEU A 78 6.90 5.57 2.87
CA LEU A 78 6.30 4.92 4.03
C LEU A 78 6.12 5.86 5.22
N THR A 79 7.02 6.83 5.39
CA THR A 79 6.93 7.84 6.45
C THR A 79 5.82 8.84 6.15
N ARG A 80 5.70 9.26 4.88
CA ARG A 80 4.78 10.32 4.46
C ARG A 80 3.39 9.79 4.12
N PHE A 81 3.29 8.56 3.62
CA PHE A 81 2.06 7.98 3.08
C PHE A 81 1.70 6.60 3.63
N GLY A 82 2.50 6.09 4.59
CA GLY A 82 2.16 4.90 5.32
C GLY A 82 1.20 5.19 6.47
N ALA A 83 0.17 4.35 6.64
CA ALA A 83 -0.66 4.33 7.84
C ALA A 83 -0.51 3.02 8.60
N PRO A 84 -0.58 3.05 9.95
CA PRO A 84 -0.70 1.84 10.74
C PRO A 84 -2.03 1.14 10.45
N ALA A 85 -1.96 -0.17 10.26
CA ALA A 85 -3.07 -1.05 10.04
C ALA A 85 -3.13 -2.15 11.12
N PRO A 86 -4.25 -2.89 11.24
CA PRO A 86 -4.38 -3.96 12.21
C PRO A 86 -3.24 -4.98 12.17
N ASP A 87 -2.96 -5.58 13.34
CA ASP A 87 -1.89 -6.55 13.58
C ASP A 87 -0.45 -6.06 13.31
N GLY A 88 -0.22 -4.74 13.27
CA GLY A 88 1.12 -4.18 13.09
C GLY A 88 1.57 -4.08 11.63
N VAL A 89 0.64 -4.24 10.67
CA VAL A 89 0.92 -3.97 9.26
C VAL A 89 1.03 -2.46 9.04
N ARG A 90 1.98 -2.00 8.22
CA ARG A 90 1.97 -0.63 7.69
C ARG A 90 1.45 -0.67 6.25
N LEU A 91 0.38 0.06 5.95
CA LEU A 91 -0.19 0.15 4.61
C LEU A 91 0.28 1.43 3.92
N ALA A 92 0.70 1.34 2.66
CA ALA A 92 0.85 2.50 1.78
C ALA A 92 0.10 2.26 0.46
N VAL A 93 -0.61 3.29 0.00
CA VAL A 93 -1.23 3.31 -1.33
C VAL A 93 -0.24 3.96 -2.29
N VAL A 94 0.17 3.21 -3.32
CA VAL A 94 1.21 3.61 -4.26
C VAL A 94 0.68 3.51 -5.67
N THR A 95 1.07 4.45 -6.52
CA THR A 95 0.66 4.47 -7.93
C THR A 95 1.90 4.29 -8.80
N ARG A 96 1.72 4.10 -10.11
CA ARG A 96 2.82 3.73 -11.01
C ARG A 96 3.85 4.85 -11.05
N ILE A 97 5.10 4.55 -10.73
CA ILE A 97 6.21 5.47 -10.92
C ILE A 97 6.68 5.36 -12.38
N ASP A 98 6.49 6.42 -13.17
CA ASP A 98 6.85 6.43 -14.59
C ASP A 98 8.37 6.50 -14.82
N ARG A 99 9.13 7.02 -13.86
CA ARG A 99 10.61 7.09 -13.91
C ARG A 99 11.22 6.72 -12.55
N PRO A 100 11.38 5.43 -12.26
CA PRO A 100 12.05 5.01 -11.03
C PRO A 100 13.54 5.36 -11.11
N ASN A 101 14.07 6.05 -10.10
CA ASN A 101 15.52 6.15 -9.91
C ASN A 101 15.97 4.90 -9.14
N PRO A 102 16.79 4.00 -9.72
CA PRO A 102 17.12 2.73 -9.09
C PRO A 102 17.96 2.84 -7.81
N GLY A 103 18.61 3.99 -7.59
CA GLY A 103 19.73 4.09 -6.64
C GLY A 103 20.98 3.42 -7.18
#